data_AF-A0A417CAX7-F1
#
_entry.id   AF-A0A417CAX7-F1
#
_cell.length_a   1.000
_cell.length_b   1.000
_cell.length_c   1.000
_cell.angle_alpha   90.00
_cell.angle_beta   90.00
_cell.angle_gamma   90.00
#
_symmetry.space_group_name_H-M   'P 1'
#
loop_
_entity.id
_entity.type
_entity.pdbx_description
1 polymer ?
#
loop_
_entity_poly.entity_id
_entity_poly.type
_entity_poly.pdbx_seq_one_letter_code
_entity_poly.pdbx_strand_id
1 'polypeptide(L)'
;MKIDYPFSNHMVLQRNKRIIISGQSDDRKVDMMICGKKYTSQVDHHRWQIEVQFDFYGGPYEMIFNSGDETIVYDDILIGDVFLAAGQSNMEMTLSQTDEKQLPVYKDHVRFLNVPQYSYPFNQKEQTWQKLTKDNSGELSAIAAFFSYYLQVDVPLGIISNNKGGTSASCWMSETYLKKDEEIKKVYWDDYYDGLPSIEQQKKNAIEYYQLFDNYQEKFKHYQSEHKEMSLSQIKNKIGHTPWPPPKGIYDFGQPSGLYEHMFKKTLNYPIKAILYYQGEEDSSRYMYYQKLLNLLIENWREDYKECVPFIIVQLPEYQNSHFSEIRLAQWQVSKEKENTYLVVSLLTGNPTYIHPTRKQELAKRIAMSVEKNIYHHVASVSPKIKNIEQQDEVMIYFDQLLKPGQVHIVVDQHIVTGIIDNSYIKIPVSSYYEIDYALDDCPQVEIMNLDGLPCSPFVLKK
;
A
#
# COMPACT_ATOMS: atom_id res chain seq x y z
N MET A 1 5.32 5.56 -33.80
CA MET A 1 4.85 4.49 -32.89
C MET A 1 5.11 4.91 -31.45
N LYS A 2 4.19 4.59 -30.54
CA LYS A 2 4.31 4.81 -29.09
C LYS A 2 3.85 3.56 -28.34
N ILE A 3 4.54 3.17 -27.27
CA ILE A 3 4.08 2.13 -26.34
C ILE A 3 3.43 2.83 -25.15
N ASP A 4 2.33 2.30 -24.64
CA ASP A 4 1.65 2.87 -23.48
C ASP A 4 2.49 2.70 -22.21
N TYR A 5 2.38 3.68 -21.30
CA TYR A 5 2.90 3.58 -19.95
C TYR A 5 2.26 2.36 -19.21
N PRO A 6 2.99 1.62 -18.37
CA PRO A 6 4.35 1.87 -17.87
C PRO A 6 5.49 1.06 -18.52
N PHE A 7 5.30 0.49 -19.72
CA PHE A 7 6.34 -0.35 -20.35
C PHE A 7 7.58 0.50 -20.75
N SER A 8 8.77 0.07 -20.32
CA SER A 8 10.05 0.75 -20.59
C SER A 8 11.25 -0.17 -20.30
N ASN A 9 12.47 0.32 -20.53
CA ASN A 9 13.72 -0.35 -20.14
C ASN A 9 13.72 -0.74 -18.65
N HIS A 10 14.48 -1.78 -18.30
CA HIS A 10 14.65 -2.25 -16.92
C HIS A 10 13.37 -2.80 -16.25
N MET A 11 12.29 -3.03 -16.98
CA MET A 11 11.04 -3.51 -16.39
C MET A 11 11.09 -4.99 -16.01
N VAL A 12 10.18 -5.39 -15.11
CA VAL A 12 9.92 -6.80 -14.78
C VAL A 12 8.52 -7.17 -15.25
N LEU A 13 8.42 -8.04 -16.25
CA LEU A 13 7.15 -8.58 -16.71
C LEU A 13 6.68 -9.70 -15.78
N GLN A 14 5.43 -9.62 -15.33
CA GLN A 14 4.83 -10.60 -14.42
C GLN A 14 4.66 -11.97 -15.09
N ARG A 15 5.33 -12.99 -14.56
CA ARG A 15 5.13 -14.39 -14.99
C ARG A 15 3.77 -14.94 -14.56
N ASN A 16 3.35 -16.04 -15.19
CA ASN A 16 2.13 -16.78 -14.89
C ASN A 16 0.84 -15.96 -14.96
N LYS A 17 0.87 -14.81 -15.65
CA LYS A 17 -0.29 -13.96 -15.90
C LYS A 17 -0.31 -13.49 -17.34
N ARG A 18 -1.50 -13.22 -17.84
CA ARG A 18 -1.71 -12.57 -19.13
C ARG A 18 -1.24 -11.11 -19.03
N ILE A 19 -0.33 -10.71 -19.90
CA ILE A 19 0.15 -9.33 -20.02
C ILE A 19 -0.38 -8.75 -21.32
N ILE A 20 -1.00 -7.58 -21.22
CA ILE A 20 -1.46 -6.80 -22.37
C ILE A 20 -0.48 -5.66 -22.57
N ILE A 21 0.25 -5.69 -23.69
CA ILE A 21 1.12 -4.61 -24.11
C ILE A 21 0.41 -3.88 -25.25
N SER A 22 0.20 -2.57 -25.10
CA SER A 22 -0.55 -1.76 -26.06
C SER A 22 0.17 -0.47 -26.40
N GLY A 23 -0.29 0.18 -27.46
CA GLY A 23 0.31 1.42 -27.92
C GLY A 23 -0.44 2.06 -29.07
N GLN A 24 0.24 3.01 -29.72
CA GLN A 24 -0.23 3.70 -30.91
C GLN A 24 0.73 3.49 -32.08
N SER A 25 0.18 3.40 -33.28
CA SER A 25 0.95 3.40 -34.54
C SER A 25 0.10 3.88 -35.71
N ASP A 26 0.75 4.44 -36.73
CA ASP A 26 0.14 4.84 -38.01
C ASP A 26 0.33 3.78 -39.12
N ASP A 27 1.11 2.72 -38.86
CA ASP A 27 1.24 1.57 -39.77
C ASP A 27 0.02 0.64 -39.66
N ARG A 28 -0.09 -0.34 -40.56
CA ARG A 28 -1.14 -1.37 -40.56
C ARG A 28 -0.92 -2.43 -39.50
N LYS A 29 0.32 -2.66 -39.06
CA LYS A 29 0.64 -3.69 -38.06
C LYS A 29 1.85 -3.31 -37.19
N VAL A 30 1.93 -3.94 -36.03
CA VAL A 30 3.10 -3.90 -35.13
C VAL A 30 3.58 -5.33 -34.88
N ASP A 31 4.88 -5.55 -35.07
CA ASP A 31 5.57 -6.80 -34.77
C ASP A 31 6.42 -6.62 -33.50
N MET A 32 6.21 -7.46 -32.48
CA MET A 32 7.00 -7.48 -31.25
C MET A 32 7.84 -8.77 -31.15
N MET A 33 9.10 -8.67 -30.78
CA MET A 33 9.97 -9.81 -30.49
C MET A 33 10.48 -9.75 -29.05
N ILE A 34 10.34 -10.84 -28.31
CA ILE A 34 10.89 -11.00 -26.95
C ILE A 34 11.11 -12.49 -26.67
N CYS A 35 12.18 -12.84 -25.95
CA CYS A 35 12.50 -14.22 -25.59
C CYS A 35 12.55 -15.17 -26.81
N GLY A 36 13.05 -14.68 -27.96
CA GLY A 36 13.12 -15.42 -29.22
C GLY A 36 11.77 -15.72 -29.88
N LYS A 37 10.65 -15.18 -29.37
CA LYS A 37 9.31 -15.34 -29.94
C LYS A 37 8.86 -14.03 -30.60
N LYS A 38 8.21 -14.17 -31.76
CA LYS A 38 7.59 -13.06 -32.50
C LYS A 38 6.07 -13.06 -32.28
N TYR A 39 5.53 -11.87 -32.05
CA TYR A 39 4.10 -11.58 -31.94
C TYR A 39 3.73 -10.48 -32.94
N THR A 40 2.51 -10.50 -33.46
CA THR A 40 2.03 -9.52 -34.44
C THR A 40 0.63 -9.07 -34.06
N SER A 41 0.39 -7.76 -34.05
CA SER A 41 -0.94 -7.16 -33.93
C SER A 41 -1.24 -6.34 -35.18
N GLN A 42 -2.48 -6.40 -35.66
CA GLN A 42 -2.99 -5.37 -36.57
C GLN A 42 -3.22 -4.07 -35.80
N VAL A 43 -3.10 -2.95 -36.49
CA VAL A 43 -3.45 -1.64 -35.95
C VAL A 43 -4.90 -1.35 -36.34
N ASP A 44 -5.72 -1.01 -35.35
CA ASP A 44 -7.11 -0.60 -35.52
C ASP A 44 -7.29 0.79 -34.93
N HIS A 45 -7.75 1.75 -35.74
CA HIS A 45 -7.91 3.17 -35.34
C HIS A 45 -6.70 3.74 -34.59
N HIS A 46 -5.49 3.57 -35.17
CA HIS A 46 -4.20 3.96 -34.59
C HIS A 46 -3.79 3.25 -33.29
N ARG A 47 -4.53 2.21 -32.85
CA ARG A 47 -4.26 1.45 -31.62
C ARG A 47 -3.90 0.01 -31.94
N TRP A 48 -3.06 -0.57 -31.11
CA TRP A 48 -2.70 -1.98 -31.20
C TRP A 48 -2.54 -2.57 -29.81
N GLN A 49 -2.67 -3.90 -29.73
CA GLN A 49 -2.52 -4.66 -28.51
C GLN A 49 -1.88 -6.02 -28.84
N ILE A 50 -0.83 -6.36 -28.12
CA ILE A 50 -0.20 -7.67 -28.13
C ILE A 50 -0.37 -8.30 -26.76
N GLU A 51 -0.83 -9.54 -26.77
CA GLU A 51 -0.96 -10.35 -25.56
C GLU A 51 0.19 -11.34 -25.46
N VAL A 52 0.80 -11.40 -24.28
CA VAL A 52 1.84 -12.38 -23.97
C VAL A 52 1.64 -12.99 -22.59
N GLN A 53 2.22 -14.18 -22.41
CA GLN A 53 2.30 -14.86 -21.14
C GLN A 53 3.62 -15.63 -21.07
N PHE A 54 4.23 -15.63 -19.89
CA PHE A 54 5.47 -16.34 -19.61
C PHE A 54 5.27 -17.24 -18.39
N ASP A 55 5.64 -18.51 -18.51
CA ASP A 55 5.57 -19.52 -17.43
C ASP A 55 6.92 -19.75 -16.74
N PHE A 56 7.96 -19.05 -17.18
CA PHE A 56 9.31 -19.07 -16.62
C PHE A 56 9.66 -17.71 -15.99
N TYR A 57 10.85 -17.62 -15.40
CA TYR A 57 11.45 -16.38 -14.91
C TYR A 57 12.91 -16.29 -15.38
N GLY A 58 13.48 -15.09 -15.37
CA GLY A 58 14.88 -14.86 -15.76
C GLY A 58 15.06 -13.59 -16.59
N GLY A 59 16.13 -13.57 -17.38
CA GLY A 59 16.59 -12.40 -18.12
C GLY A 59 18.03 -12.02 -17.74
N PRO A 60 18.54 -10.87 -18.22
CA PRO A 60 17.84 -9.89 -19.03
C PRO A 60 17.55 -10.35 -20.47
N TYR A 61 16.44 -9.90 -21.01
CA TYR A 61 16.06 -10.04 -22.42
C TYR A 61 15.96 -8.67 -23.09
N GLU A 62 15.94 -8.68 -24.41
CA GLU A 62 15.59 -7.53 -25.25
C GLU A 62 14.13 -7.70 -25.74
N MET A 63 13.39 -6.60 -25.80
CA MET A 63 12.06 -6.51 -26.37
C MET A 63 12.06 -5.51 -27.52
N ILE A 64 11.84 -5.98 -28.75
CA ILE A 64 11.90 -5.15 -29.96
C ILE A 64 10.50 -4.99 -30.54
N PHE A 65 10.10 -3.77 -30.84
CA PHE A 65 8.88 -3.45 -31.59
C PHE A 65 9.26 -2.89 -32.96
N ASN A 66 8.59 -3.36 -34.01
CA ASN A 66 8.71 -2.86 -35.37
C ASN A 66 7.36 -2.45 -35.91
N SER A 67 7.30 -1.28 -36.54
CA SER A 67 6.12 -0.74 -37.20
C SER A 67 6.53 0.06 -38.42
N GLY A 68 6.38 -0.53 -39.61
CA GLY A 68 6.95 0.03 -40.83
C GLY A 68 8.47 0.09 -40.73
N ASP A 69 9.04 1.28 -40.93
CA ASP A 69 10.47 1.56 -40.81
C ASP A 69 10.89 1.99 -39.38
N GLU A 70 9.95 2.13 -38.45
CA GLU A 70 10.24 2.49 -37.07
C GLU A 70 10.53 1.26 -36.20
N THR A 71 11.59 1.35 -35.39
CA THR A 71 11.97 0.33 -34.41
C THR A 71 12.11 0.95 -33.03
N ILE A 72 11.52 0.33 -32.01
CA ILE A 72 11.73 0.65 -30.59
C ILE A 72 12.32 -0.59 -29.92
N VAL A 73 13.41 -0.40 -29.19
CA VAL A 73 14.06 -1.47 -28.41
C VAL A 73 13.96 -1.13 -26.94
N TYR A 74 13.49 -2.09 -26.15
CA TYR A 74 13.60 -2.06 -24.70
C TYR A 74 14.59 -3.12 -24.20
N ASP A 75 15.54 -2.67 -23.40
CA ASP A 75 16.65 -3.45 -22.86
C ASP A 75 16.48 -3.76 -21.36
N ASP A 76 17.22 -4.76 -20.88
CA ASP A 76 17.22 -5.21 -19.48
C ASP A 76 15.83 -5.63 -18.99
N ILE A 77 15.12 -6.42 -19.81
CA ILE A 77 13.78 -6.89 -19.48
C ILE A 77 13.88 -8.18 -18.69
N LEU A 78 13.35 -8.18 -17.48
CA LEU A 78 13.26 -9.36 -16.63
C LEU A 78 11.85 -9.94 -16.70
N ILE A 79 11.75 -11.25 -16.52
CA ILE A 79 10.48 -11.94 -16.29
C ILE A 79 10.51 -12.45 -14.84
N GLY A 80 9.52 -12.07 -14.04
CA GLY A 80 9.54 -12.30 -12.60
C GLY A 80 8.20 -12.02 -11.91
N ASP A 81 8.24 -11.68 -10.64
CA ASP A 81 7.05 -11.37 -9.82
C ASP A 81 7.01 -9.87 -9.48
N VAL A 82 5.87 -9.24 -9.72
CA VAL A 82 5.65 -7.79 -9.62
C VAL A 82 4.72 -7.48 -8.46
N PHE A 83 5.10 -6.58 -7.58
CA PHE A 83 4.30 -6.17 -6.42
C PHE A 83 3.86 -4.71 -6.57
N LEU A 84 2.62 -4.41 -6.17
CA LEU A 84 2.13 -3.03 -6.06
C LEU A 84 2.29 -2.56 -4.61
N ALA A 85 3.15 -1.59 -4.36
CA ALA A 85 3.32 -0.92 -3.07
C ALA A 85 2.41 0.33 -3.03
N ALA A 86 1.23 0.18 -2.43
CA ALA A 86 0.16 1.18 -2.44
C ALA A 86 -0.25 1.65 -1.05
N GLY A 87 -0.83 2.85 -1.02
CA GLY A 87 -1.35 3.47 0.20
C GLY A 87 -0.92 4.93 0.33
N GLN A 88 -0.70 5.36 1.57
CA GLN A 88 -0.44 6.78 1.87
C GLN A 88 0.98 7.02 2.40
N SER A 89 1.16 8.04 3.24
CA SER A 89 2.46 8.60 3.66
C SER A 89 3.40 7.56 4.27
N ASN A 90 2.87 6.58 5.01
CA ASN A 90 3.69 5.52 5.61
C ASN A 90 4.18 4.46 4.59
N MET A 91 3.49 4.30 3.46
CA MET A 91 3.99 3.59 2.29
C MET A 91 4.91 4.47 1.44
N GLU A 92 4.57 5.76 1.28
CA GLU A 92 5.29 6.72 0.43
C GLU A 92 6.67 7.07 0.96
N MET A 93 6.84 7.18 2.29
CA MET A 93 8.07 7.63 2.92
C MET A 93 9.27 6.87 2.35
N THR A 94 10.18 7.62 1.73
CA THR A 94 11.27 7.04 0.95
C THR A 94 12.40 6.57 1.84
N LEU A 95 13.26 5.70 1.31
CA LEU A 95 14.41 5.21 2.06
C LEU A 95 15.33 6.36 2.51
N SER A 96 15.48 7.42 1.71
CA SER A 96 16.31 8.59 2.09
C SER A 96 15.77 9.39 3.28
N GLN A 97 14.49 9.23 3.61
CA GLN A 97 13.83 9.86 4.76
C GLN A 97 13.93 9.02 6.05
N THR A 98 14.45 7.79 5.97
CA THR A 98 14.70 6.92 7.14
C THR A 98 16.05 7.22 7.79
N ASP A 99 16.29 6.63 8.96
CA ASP A 99 17.59 6.73 9.64
C ASP A 99 18.67 5.89 8.92
N GLU A 100 18.30 4.73 8.38
CA GLU A 100 19.23 3.79 7.73
C GLU A 100 19.68 4.27 6.35
N LYS A 101 18.79 4.96 5.60
CA LYS A 101 19.04 5.59 4.28
C LYS A 101 19.50 4.66 3.14
N GLN A 102 19.85 3.42 3.42
CA GLN A 102 20.39 2.43 2.49
C GLN A 102 19.97 1.01 2.88
N LEU A 103 19.99 0.10 1.90
CA LEU A 103 19.80 -1.32 2.15
C LEU A 103 21.12 -1.98 2.56
N PRO A 104 21.09 -3.01 3.42
CA PRO A 104 22.30 -3.77 3.74
C PRO A 104 22.93 -4.45 2.52
N VAL A 105 22.11 -5.00 1.63
CA VAL A 105 22.53 -5.62 0.37
C VAL A 105 21.53 -5.27 -0.73
N TYR A 106 22.05 -4.96 -1.93
CA TYR A 106 21.26 -4.72 -3.13
C TYR A 106 21.28 -5.96 -4.02
N LYS A 107 20.10 -6.43 -4.43
CA LYS A 107 19.95 -7.59 -5.32
C LYS A 107 19.88 -7.13 -6.78
N ASP A 108 20.71 -7.72 -7.64
CA ASP A 108 20.83 -7.31 -9.05
C ASP A 108 19.57 -7.52 -9.89
N HIS A 109 18.61 -8.32 -9.41
CA HIS A 109 17.36 -8.67 -10.08
C HIS A 109 16.13 -7.93 -9.52
N VAL A 110 16.34 -6.83 -8.76
CA VAL A 110 15.24 -5.97 -8.28
C VAL A 110 15.12 -4.73 -9.16
N ARG A 111 13.88 -4.43 -9.56
CA ARG A 111 13.50 -3.26 -10.37
C ARG A 111 12.34 -2.55 -9.69
N PHE A 112 12.25 -1.24 -9.86
CA PHE A 112 11.13 -0.46 -9.36
C PHE A 112 10.67 0.61 -10.34
N LEU A 113 9.42 1.02 -10.19
CA LEU A 113 8.77 2.12 -10.89
C LEU A 113 8.05 2.98 -9.85
N ASN A 114 8.45 4.24 -9.73
CA ASN A 114 7.67 5.23 -8.99
C ASN A 114 6.59 5.81 -9.91
N VAL A 115 5.32 5.61 -9.59
CA VAL A 115 4.22 6.22 -10.35
C VAL A 115 4.26 7.73 -10.13
N PRO A 116 4.24 8.56 -11.19
CA PRO A 116 4.16 10.00 -11.03
C PRO A 116 2.98 10.38 -10.14
N GLN A 117 3.24 11.16 -9.10
CA GLN A 117 2.19 11.56 -8.17
C GLN A 117 1.16 12.45 -8.86
N TYR A 118 -0.09 12.44 -8.45
CA TYR A 118 -1.04 13.43 -8.93
C TYR A 118 -1.00 14.63 -7.99
N SER A 119 -0.46 15.75 -8.45
CA SER A 119 -0.40 17.01 -7.67
C SER A 119 -0.38 18.18 -8.63
N TYR A 120 -0.99 19.29 -8.23
CA TYR A 120 -1.00 20.50 -9.05
C TYR A 120 0.37 21.19 -9.03
N PRO A 121 0.84 21.76 -10.16
CA PRO A 121 0.26 21.65 -11.50
C PRO A 121 0.38 20.21 -12.03
N PHE A 122 -0.68 19.69 -12.66
CA PHE A 122 -0.80 18.29 -13.12
C PHE A 122 0.15 17.86 -14.24
N ASN A 123 1.22 18.62 -14.46
CA ASN A 123 2.24 18.32 -15.44
C ASN A 123 3.31 17.44 -14.78
N GLN A 124 3.13 16.13 -14.84
CA GLN A 124 4.14 15.19 -14.38
C GLN A 124 4.60 14.28 -15.51
N LYS A 125 5.92 14.24 -15.68
CA LYS A 125 6.56 13.36 -16.65
C LYS A 125 6.39 11.91 -16.21
N GLU A 126 5.96 11.06 -17.14
CA GLU A 126 5.97 9.61 -16.96
C GLU A 126 7.36 9.15 -16.51
N GLN A 127 7.40 8.36 -15.43
CA GLN A 127 8.62 7.74 -14.94
C GLN A 127 8.85 6.41 -15.67
N THR A 128 10.08 5.95 -15.71
CA THR A 128 10.42 4.64 -16.29
C THR A 128 10.83 3.68 -15.19
N TRP A 129 10.80 2.39 -15.49
CA TRP A 129 11.39 1.38 -14.62
C TRP A 129 12.89 1.63 -14.43
N GLN A 130 13.39 1.28 -13.25
CA GLN A 130 14.79 1.44 -12.89
C GLN A 130 15.32 0.19 -12.18
N LYS A 131 16.60 -0.11 -12.38
CA LYS A 131 17.34 -1.03 -11.52
C LYS A 131 17.49 -0.43 -10.13
N LEU A 132 17.14 -1.20 -9.08
CA LEU A 132 17.38 -0.76 -7.71
C LEU A 132 18.87 -0.86 -7.40
N THR A 133 19.51 0.28 -7.19
CA THR A 133 20.93 0.40 -6.85
C THR A 133 21.11 1.24 -5.60
N LYS A 134 22.34 1.26 -5.07
CA LYS A 134 22.70 2.14 -3.97
C LYS A 134 22.40 3.61 -4.28
N ASP A 135 22.63 4.05 -5.51
CA ASP A 135 22.58 5.45 -5.91
C ASP A 135 21.14 5.99 -6.03
N ASN A 136 20.17 5.16 -6.44
CA ASN A 136 18.77 5.59 -6.62
C ASN A 136 17.81 5.05 -5.54
N SER A 137 18.23 4.13 -4.68
CA SER A 137 17.34 3.52 -3.69
C SER A 137 16.70 4.50 -2.71
N GLY A 138 17.30 5.68 -2.52
CA GLY A 138 16.75 6.77 -1.72
C GLY A 138 15.41 7.32 -2.22
N GLU A 139 15.05 7.07 -3.48
CA GLU A 139 13.79 7.51 -4.12
C GLU A 139 12.65 6.51 -3.95
N LEU A 140 12.93 5.25 -3.64
CA LEU A 140 11.92 4.22 -3.44
C LEU A 140 11.34 4.30 -2.03
N SER A 141 10.06 3.94 -1.88
CA SER A 141 9.43 3.66 -0.59
C SER A 141 10.34 2.82 0.30
N ALA A 142 10.57 3.25 1.54
CA ALA A 142 11.40 2.54 2.50
C ALA A 142 10.86 1.13 2.78
N ILE A 143 9.53 0.99 2.91
CA ILE A 143 8.87 -0.31 3.08
C ILE A 143 9.14 -1.20 1.87
N ALA A 144 8.94 -0.69 0.65
CA ALA A 144 9.19 -1.45 -0.58
C ALA A 144 10.66 -1.86 -0.73
N ALA A 145 11.59 -0.95 -0.44
CA ALA A 145 13.02 -1.20 -0.52
C ALA A 145 13.45 -2.31 0.45
N PHE A 146 13.09 -2.19 1.73
CA PHE A 146 13.40 -3.22 2.72
C PHE A 146 12.65 -4.54 2.47
N PHE A 147 11.42 -4.49 1.94
CA PHE A 147 10.68 -5.67 1.52
C PHE A 147 11.46 -6.45 0.46
N SER A 148 11.99 -5.76 -0.56
CA SER A 148 12.81 -6.39 -1.60
C SER A 148 14.08 -7.05 -1.06
N TYR A 149 14.67 -6.45 -0.02
CA TYR A 149 15.83 -7.01 0.67
C TYR A 149 15.45 -8.28 1.45
N TYR A 150 14.38 -8.23 2.25
CA TYR A 150 13.99 -9.33 3.13
C TYR A 150 13.33 -10.51 2.42
N LEU A 151 12.60 -10.30 1.32
CA LEU A 151 11.93 -11.36 0.59
C LEU A 151 12.97 -12.35 0.02
N GLN A 152 12.98 -13.59 0.51
CA GLN A 152 13.91 -14.64 0.10
C GLN A 152 13.31 -15.48 -1.02
N VAL A 153 13.44 -14.98 -2.25
CA VAL A 153 13.05 -15.70 -3.48
C VAL A 153 14.12 -15.52 -4.55
N ASP A 154 14.30 -16.55 -5.39
CA ASP A 154 15.27 -16.54 -6.50
C ASP A 154 14.71 -15.93 -7.80
N VAL A 155 13.57 -15.24 -7.70
CA VAL A 155 12.81 -14.72 -8.84
C VAL A 155 13.05 -13.22 -8.97
N PRO A 156 13.27 -12.67 -10.18
CA PRO A 156 13.32 -11.22 -10.37
C PRO A 156 12.10 -10.51 -9.78
N LEU A 157 12.33 -9.38 -9.12
CA LEU A 157 11.31 -8.63 -8.40
C LEU A 157 11.08 -7.28 -9.07
N GLY A 158 9.82 -7.02 -9.46
CA GLY A 158 9.37 -5.70 -9.85
C GLY A 158 8.55 -5.06 -8.73
N ILE A 159 8.76 -3.77 -8.44
CA ILE A 159 7.92 -3.04 -7.51
C ILE A 159 7.36 -1.78 -8.17
N ILE A 160 6.03 -1.72 -8.28
CA ILE A 160 5.32 -0.51 -8.67
C ILE A 160 4.96 0.23 -7.38
N SER A 161 5.57 1.39 -7.16
CA SER A 161 5.30 2.27 -6.02
C SER A 161 4.22 3.27 -6.42
N ASN A 162 2.99 3.04 -5.97
CA ASN A 162 1.81 3.84 -6.29
C ASN A 162 1.12 4.31 -5.01
N ASN A 163 1.66 5.37 -4.41
CA ASN A 163 1.30 5.85 -3.08
C ASN A 163 1.31 7.37 -3.04
N LYS A 164 0.50 7.94 -2.13
CA LYS A 164 0.36 9.38 -1.94
C LYS A 164 -0.14 9.71 -0.53
N GLY A 165 0.64 10.48 0.21
CA GLY A 165 0.38 10.86 1.59
C GLY A 165 -0.79 11.81 1.76
N GLY A 166 -1.44 11.72 2.92
CA GLY A 166 -2.62 12.53 3.26
C GLY A 166 -3.84 12.18 2.42
N THR A 167 -4.02 10.90 2.07
CA THR A 167 -5.11 10.47 1.20
C THR A 167 -5.96 9.40 1.87
N SER A 168 -7.28 9.58 1.79
CA SER A 168 -8.27 8.58 2.19
C SER A 168 -8.29 7.44 1.17
N ALA A 169 -8.70 6.24 1.59
CA ALA A 169 -9.01 5.13 0.67
C ALA A 169 -10.01 5.55 -0.42
N SER A 170 -10.88 6.53 -0.16
CA SER A 170 -11.83 7.05 -1.16
C SER A 170 -11.17 7.75 -2.35
N CYS A 171 -9.94 8.28 -2.21
CA CYS A 171 -9.20 8.86 -3.33
C CYS A 171 -8.79 7.79 -4.36
N TRP A 172 -8.72 6.53 -3.92
CA TRP A 172 -8.15 5.38 -4.63
C TRP A 172 -9.18 4.41 -5.20
N MET A 173 -10.46 4.79 -5.19
CA MET A 173 -11.56 4.00 -5.74
C MET A 173 -12.21 4.70 -6.93
N SER A 174 -12.84 3.93 -7.82
CA SER A 174 -13.67 4.48 -8.88
C SER A 174 -14.90 5.19 -8.31
N GLU A 175 -15.38 6.19 -9.07
CA GLU A 175 -16.62 6.90 -8.75
C GLU A 175 -17.80 5.93 -8.63
N THR A 176 -17.87 4.94 -9.53
CA THR A 176 -18.92 3.92 -9.53
C THR A 176 -18.97 3.15 -8.21
N TYR A 177 -17.81 2.75 -7.67
CA TYR A 177 -17.76 2.02 -6.40
C TYR A 177 -18.05 2.89 -5.19
N LEU A 178 -17.57 4.14 -5.16
CA LEU A 178 -17.89 5.08 -4.07
C LEU A 178 -19.38 5.41 -4.00
N LYS A 179 -20.05 5.44 -5.14
CA LYS A 179 -21.49 5.71 -5.23
C LYS A 179 -22.37 4.48 -5.08
N LYS A 180 -21.79 3.28 -4.94
CA LYS A 180 -22.53 2.01 -4.86
C LYS A 180 -23.27 1.84 -3.52
N ASP A 181 -22.73 2.38 -2.45
CA ASP A 181 -23.33 2.38 -1.11
C ASP A 181 -23.70 3.81 -0.70
N GLU A 182 -24.96 4.02 -0.30
CA GLU A 182 -25.50 5.35 0.01
C GLU A 182 -24.82 6.02 1.20
N GLU A 183 -24.37 5.24 2.20
CA GLU A 183 -23.68 5.79 3.37
C GLU A 183 -22.27 6.24 3.00
N ILE A 184 -21.53 5.42 2.24
CA ILE A 184 -20.20 5.78 1.73
C ILE A 184 -20.29 6.97 0.79
N LYS A 185 -21.27 6.99 -0.13
CA LYS A 185 -21.52 8.12 -1.01
C LYS A 185 -21.75 9.40 -0.20
N LYS A 186 -22.65 9.36 0.78
CA LYS A 186 -22.96 10.54 1.59
C LYS A 186 -21.72 11.08 2.32
N VAL A 187 -20.95 10.19 2.94
CA VAL A 187 -19.81 10.57 3.78
C VAL A 187 -18.62 11.03 2.94
N TYR A 188 -18.28 10.34 1.85
CA TYR A 188 -17.06 10.60 1.10
C TYR A 188 -17.27 11.41 -0.18
N TRP A 189 -18.41 11.23 -0.86
CA TRP A 189 -18.68 11.92 -2.12
C TRP A 189 -19.46 13.22 -1.87
N ASP A 190 -20.67 13.15 -1.31
CA ASP A 190 -21.55 14.31 -1.18
C ASP A 190 -20.92 15.39 -0.28
N ASP A 191 -20.42 15.02 0.91
CA ASP A 191 -19.71 15.94 1.82
C ASP A 191 -18.46 16.61 1.20
N TYR A 192 -17.84 15.96 0.20
CA TYR A 192 -16.70 16.56 -0.50
C TYR A 192 -17.15 17.57 -1.56
N TYR A 193 -18.13 17.20 -2.38
CA TYR A 193 -18.56 17.98 -3.55
C TYR A 193 -19.63 19.04 -3.24
N ASP A 194 -20.33 18.93 -2.11
CA ASP A 194 -21.34 19.90 -1.69
C ASP A 194 -20.73 21.28 -1.43
N GLY A 195 -21.31 22.30 -2.05
CA GLY A 195 -20.89 23.69 -1.86
C GLY A 195 -19.54 24.06 -2.51
N LEU A 196 -18.98 23.21 -3.38
CA LEU A 196 -17.78 23.58 -4.13
C LEU A 196 -18.02 24.82 -5.01
N PRO A 197 -17.04 25.73 -5.10
CA PRO A 197 -17.18 26.92 -5.94
C PRO A 197 -17.07 26.54 -7.43
N SER A 198 -17.29 27.51 -8.33
CA SER A 198 -17.14 27.30 -9.77
C SER A 198 -15.73 26.79 -10.13
N ILE A 199 -15.58 26.04 -11.23
CA ILE A 199 -14.28 25.50 -11.68
C ILE A 199 -13.24 26.62 -11.87
N GLU A 200 -13.67 27.80 -12.32
CA GLU A 200 -12.79 28.98 -12.45
C GLU A 200 -12.26 29.43 -11.08
N GLN A 201 -13.13 29.52 -10.08
CA GLN A 201 -12.73 29.89 -8.72
C GLN A 201 -11.88 28.80 -8.06
N GLN A 202 -12.18 27.51 -8.29
CA GLN A 202 -11.33 26.40 -7.83
C GLN A 202 -9.91 26.52 -8.41
N LYS A 203 -9.79 26.86 -9.71
CA LYS A 203 -8.49 27.06 -10.36
C LYS A 203 -7.73 28.23 -9.73
N LYS A 204 -8.41 29.35 -9.49
CA LYS A 204 -7.81 30.51 -8.83
C LYS A 204 -7.31 30.15 -7.42
N ASN A 205 -8.16 29.50 -6.61
CA ASN A 205 -7.80 29.06 -5.26
C ASN A 205 -6.60 28.11 -5.28
N ALA A 206 -6.55 27.17 -6.23
CA ALA A 206 -5.44 26.24 -6.37
C ALA A 206 -4.14 26.98 -6.71
N ILE A 207 -4.15 27.89 -7.70
CA ILE A 207 -2.97 28.69 -8.05
C ILE A 207 -2.43 29.44 -6.82
N GLU A 208 -3.30 30.15 -6.11
CA GLU A 208 -2.93 30.91 -4.91
C GLU A 208 -2.37 30.02 -3.81
N TYR A 209 -3.02 28.87 -3.55
CA TYR A 209 -2.58 27.91 -2.55
C TYR A 209 -1.21 27.30 -2.88
N TYR A 210 -1.02 26.77 -4.09
CA TYR A 210 0.21 26.06 -4.44
C TYR A 210 1.40 27.02 -4.55
N GLN A 211 1.19 28.28 -4.96
CA GLN A 211 2.21 29.32 -4.84
C GLN A 211 2.63 29.56 -3.37
N LEU A 212 1.67 29.64 -2.45
CA LEU A 212 1.96 29.79 -1.03
C LEU A 212 2.68 28.56 -0.46
N PHE A 213 2.24 27.37 -0.86
CA PHE A 213 2.82 26.10 -0.43
C PHE A 213 4.27 25.95 -0.91
N ASP A 214 4.55 26.23 -2.18
CA ASP A 214 5.91 26.16 -2.74
C ASP A 214 6.85 27.15 -2.04
N ASN A 215 6.42 28.39 -1.85
CA ASN A 215 7.16 29.40 -1.09
C ASN A 215 7.44 28.94 0.35
N TYR A 216 6.45 28.31 1.01
CA TYR A 216 6.64 27.73 2.33
C TYR A 216 7.67 26.59 2.32
N GLN A 217 7.60 25.68 1.35
CA GLN A 217 8.52 24.54 1.23
C GLN A 217 9.96 24.97 0.98
N GLU A 218 10.19 25.96 0.12
CA GLU A 218 11.51 26.54 -0.12
C GLU A 218 12.07 27.17 1.16
N LYS A 219 11.26 28.00 1.83
CA LYS A 219 11.63 28.61 3.12
C LYS A 219 11.93 27.55 4.18
N PHE A 220 11.12 26.50 4.25
CA PHE A 220 11.29 25.40 5.19
C PHE A 220 12.59 24.63 4.93
N LYS A 221 12.86 24.24 3.68
CA LYS A 221 14.09 23.53 3.30
C LYS A 221 15.33 24.36 3.57
N HIS A 222 15.30 25.65 3.22
CA HIS A 222 16.40 26.56 3.49
C HIS A 222 16.67 26.66 4.99
N TYR A 223 15.63 26.95 5.79
CA TYR A 223 15.76 27.11 7.24
C TYR A 223 16.21 25.81 7.94
N GLN A 224 15.68 24.66 7.52
CA GLN A 224 16.10 23.36 8.02
C GLN A 224 17.56 23.05 7.67
N SER A 225 18.04 23.46 6.49
CA SER A 225 19.43 23.24 6.09
C SER A 225 20.44 24.04 6.92
N GLU A 226 20.06 25.26 7.35
CA GLU A 226 20.86 26.14 8.22
C GLU A 226 20.77 25.76 9.70
N HIS A 227 19.67 25.14 10.11
CA HIS A 227 19.38 24.81 11.51
C HIS A 227 19.15 23.31 11.73
N LYS A 228 20.14 22.48 11.36
CA LYS A 228 20.06 21.01 11.43
C LYS A 228 19.76 20.46 12.83
N GLU A 229 20.10 21.21 13.87
CA GLU A 229 19.88 20.84 15.28
C GLU A 229 18.44 21.13 15.77
N MET A 230 17.65 21.90 15.03
CA MET A 230 16.30 22.27 15.44
C MET A 230 15.29 21.18 15.08
N SER A 231 14.41 20.88 16.03
CA SER A 231 13.24 20.02 15.78
C SER A 231 12.26 20.69 14.79
N LEU A 232 11.46 19.86 14.11
CA LEU A 232 10.42 20.33 13.19
C LEU A 232 9.45 21.32 13.85
N SER A 233 9.10 21.11 15.12
CA SER A 233 8.23 22.02 15.88
C SER A 233 8.86 23.39 16.07
N GLN A 234 10.15 23.43 16.44
CA GLN A 234 10.87 24.69 16.61
C GLN A 234 11.01 25.46 15.29
N ILE A 235 11.25 24.75 14.18
CA ILE A 235 11.27 25.35 12.84
C ILE A 235 9.89 25.95 12.52
N LYS A 236 8.81 25.18 12.66
CA LYS A 236 7.44 25.63 12.40
C LYS A 236 7.04 26.85 13.24
N ASN A 237 7.45 26.90 14.52
CA ASN A 237 7.22 28.07 15.38
C ASN A 237 7.95 29.34 14.88
N LYS A 238 9.04 29.20 14.12
CA LYS A 238 9.81 30.33 13.58
C LYS A 238 9.30 30.81 12.23
N ILE A 239 9.00 29.88 11.32
CA ILE A 239 8.71 30.25 9.94
C ILE A 239 7.22 30.17 9.57
N GLY A 240 6.39 29.67 10.48
CA GLY A 240 4.96 29.43 10.30
C GLY A 240 4.62 27.95 10.10
N HIS A 241 3.33 27.66 10.15
CA HIS A 241 2.80 26.34 9.81
C HIS A 241 2.65 26.20 8.30
N THR A 242 2.75 24.96 7.82
CA THR A 242 2.45 24.61 6.44
C THR A 242 1.02 25.06 6.11
N PRO A 243 0.78 25.71 4.95
CA PRO A 243 -0.56 26.03 4.52
C PRO A 243 -1.29 24.72 4.21
N TRP A 244 -2.15 24.29 5.12
CA TRP A 244 -2.89 23.03 5.06
C TRP A 244 -4.27 23.22 5.69
N PRO A 245 -5.35 22.62 5.15
CA PRO A 245 -5.40 21.74 3.96
C PRO A 245 -5.37 22.51 2.62
N PRO A 246 -5.08 21.82 1.49
CA PRO A 246 -5.32 22.36 0.16
C PRO A 246 -6.81 22.70 -0.06
N PRO A 247 -7.13 23.64 -0.96
CA PRO A 247 -8.52 23.94 -1.29
C PRO A 247 -9.17 22.74 -1.98
N LYS A 248 -10.34 22.31 -1.48
CA LYS A 248 -11.14 21.26 -2.11
C LYS A 248 -11.48 21.62 -3.57
N GLY A 249 -11.55 20.61 -4.43
CA GLY A 249 -11.96 20.76 -5.82
C GLY A 249 -11.15 19.89 -6.77
N ILE A 250 -11.30 20.10 -8.08
CA ILE A 250 -10.68 19.25 -9.10
C ILE A 250 -9.14 19.30 -9.11
N TYR A 251 -8.55 20.30 -8.43
CA TYR A 251 -7.10 20.52 -8.28
C TYR A 251 -6.53 19.94 -6.98
N ASP A 252 -7.38 19.35 -6.15
CA ASP A 252 -7.01 18.67 -4.91
C ASP A 252 -6.64 17.21 -5.22
N PHE A 253 -5.49 16.78 -4.72
CA PHE A 253 -5.09 15.37 -4.81
C PHE A 253 -5.86 14.48 -3.82
N GLY A 254 -6.46 15.08 -2.78
CA GLY A 254 -7.33 14.42 -1.81
C GLY A 254 -8.78 14.26 -2.27
N GLN A 255 -9.13 14.65 -3.50
CA GLN A 255 -10.50 14.47 -3.99
C GLN A 255 -10.86 12.97 -4.13
N PRO A 256 -12.08 12.56 -3.74
CA PRO A 256 -12.57 11.20 -3.96
C PRO A 256 -12.43 10.80 -5.44
N SER A 257 -12.01 9.56 -5.71
CA SER A 257 -11.68 9.03 -7.04
C SER A 257 -10.55 9.71 -7.83
N GLY A 258 -9.97 10.81 -7.34
CA GLY A 258 -8.95 11.55 -8.09
C GLY A 258 -7.68 10.74 -8.36
N LEU A 259 -7.14 10.07 -7.35
CA LEU A 259 -5.91 9.27 -7.49
C LEU A 259 -6.17 7.94 -8.19
N TYR A 260 -7.36 7.39 -8.06
CA TYR A 260 -7.80 6.26 -8.87
C TYR A 260 -7.67 6.59 -10.37
N GLU A 261 -8.25 7.71 -10.79
CA GLU A 261 -8.26 8.13 -12.19
C GLU A 261 -6.87 8.54 -12.70
N HIS A 262 -6.11 9.27 -11.90
CA HIS A 262 -4.88 9.93 -12.37
C HIS A 262 -3.57 9.24 -11.98
N MET A 263 -3.58 8.27 -11.06
CA MET A 263 -2.41 7.47 -10.68
C MET A 263 -2.65 5.96 -10.86
N PHE A 264 -3.67 5.39 -10.23
CA PHE A 264 -3.88 3.94 -10.19
C PHE A 264 -4.15 3.34 -11.57
N LYS A 265 -5.10 3.90 -12.33
CA LYS A 265 -5.46 3.42 -13.68
C LYS A 265 -4.29 3.44 -14.67
N LYS A 266 -3.29 4.30 -14.47
CA LYS A 266 -2.10 4.35 -15.32
C LYS A 266 -1.27 3.08 -15.24
N THR A 267 -1.35 2.33 -14.13
CA THR A 267 -0.62 1.08 -13.92
C THR A 267 -1.52 -0.16 -13.91
N LEU A 268 -2.84 0.02 -14.02
CA LEU A 268 -3.82 -1.07 -13.85
C LEU A 268 -3.65 -2.20 -14.88
N ASN A 269 -3.26 -1.87 -16.12
CA ASN A 269 -3.02 -2.86 -17.18
C ASN A 269 -1.72 -3.67 -16.99
N TYR A 270 -0.89 -3.33 -16.00
CA TYR A 270 0.32 -4.07 -15.67
C TYR A 270 -0.02 -5.16 -14.63
N PRO A 271 0.06 -6.46 -14.97
CA PRO A 271 -0.30 -7.51 -14.03
C PRO A 271 0.66 -7.54 -12.83
N ILE A 272 0.12 -7.87 -11.66
CA ILE A 272 0.87 -7.92 -10.40
C ILE A 272 0.62 -9.24 -9.68
N LYS A 273 1.61 -9.73 -8.93
CA LYS A 273 1.53 -10.91 -8.06
C LYS A 273 0.68 -10.67 -6.82
N ALA A 274 0.87 -9.52 -6.15
CA ALA A 274 0.15 -9.13 -4.94
C ALA A 274 0.26 -7.62 -4.69
N ILE A 275 -0.63 -7.12 -3.83
CA ILE A 275 -0.68 -5.73 -3.39
C ILE A 275 -0.18 -5.64 -1.95
N LEU A 276 0.76 -4.75 -1.69
CA LEU A 276 1.19 -4.33 -0.36
C LEU A 276 0.46 -3.03 -0.04
N TYR A 277 -0.59 -3.10 0.78
CA TYR A 277 -1.50 -1.99 1.03
C TYR A 277 -1.29 -1.43 2.45
N TYR A 278 -0.82 -0.19 2.56
CA TYR A 278 -0.59 0.47 3.85
C TYR A 278 -1.24 1.86 3.88
N GLN A 279 -2.46 1.89 4.41
CA GLN A 279 -3.29 3.08 4.51
C GLN A 279 -4.28 2.93 5.67
N GLY A 280 -4.76 4.07 6.18
CA GLY A 280 -5.90 4.16 7.09
C GLY A 280 -5.88 5.43 7.94
N GLU A 281 -4.74 6.11 8.03
CA GLU A 281 -4.55 7.22 8.95
C GLU A 281 -5.44 8.43 8.59
N GLU A 282 -5.61 8.71 7.30
CA GLU A 282 -6.48 9.82 6.85
C GLU A 282 -7.97 9.52 7.12
N ASP A 283 -8.36 8.24 7.14
CA ASP A 283 -9.73 7.81 7.40
C ASP A 283 -10.05 7.67 8.89
N SER A 284 -9.07 7.89 9.77
CA SER A 284 -9.24 7.75 11.23
C SER A 284 -10.32 8.66 11.80
N SER A 285 -10.50 9.88 11.28
CA SER A 285 -11.60 10.77 11.67
C SER A 285 -13.01 10.25 11.29
N ARG A 286 -13.06 9.24 10.42
CA ARG A 286 -14.25 8.59 9.88
C ARG A 286 -14.22 7.08 10.12
N TYR A 287 -13.54 6.64 11.18
CA TYR A 287 -13.25 5.23 11.47
C TYR A 287 -14.47 4.30 11.37
N MET A 288 -15.67 4.78 11.75
CA MET A 288 -16.92 4.03 11.69
C MET A 288 -17.26 3.50 10.28
N TYR A 289 -16.80 4.18 9.22
CA TYR A 289 -17.08 3.82 7.84
C TYR A 289 -15.93 3.05 7.17
N TYR A 290 -14.76 2.95 7.83
CA TYR A 290 -13.54 2.48 7.20
C TYR A 290 -13.59 0.99 6.81
N GLN A 291 -14.19 0.12 7.63
CA GLN A 291 -14.34 -1.30 7.29
C GLN A 291 -15.10 -1.47 5.96
N LYS A 292 -16.22 -0.74 5.80
CA LYS A 292 -17.03 -0.77 4.59
C LYS A 292 -16.28 -0.17 3.40
N LEU A 293 -15.60 0.96 3.58
CA LEU A 293 -14.80 1.60 2.55
C LEU A 293 -13.68 0.68 2.04
N LEU A 294 -12.93 0.06 2.96
CA LEU A 294 -11.84 -0.85 2.62
C LEU A 294 -12.35 -2.11 1.90
N ASN A 295 -13.50 -2.66 2.31
CA ASN A 295 -14.16 -3.76 1.61
C ASN A 295 -14.50 -3.37 0.16
N LEU A 296 -15.10 -2.19 -0.07
CA LEU A 296 -15.41 -1.71 -1.41
C LEU A 296 -14.16 -1.43 -2.25
N LEU A 297 -13.07 -0.94 -1.65
CA LEU A 297 -11.79 -0.72 -2.33
C LEU A 297 -11.22 -2.04 -2.86
N ILE A 298 -11.17 -3.07 -2.01
CA ILE A 298 -10.65 -4.39 -2.38
C ILE A 298 -11.51 -5.00 -3.49
N GLU A 299 -12.84 -4.89 -3.40
CA GLU A 299 -13.76 -5.35 -4.45
C GLU A 299 -13.51 -4.61 -5.77
N ASN A 300 -13.42 -3.28 -5.73
CA ASN A 300 -13.18 -2.47 -6.90
C ASN A 300 -11.88 -2.88 -7.59
N TRP A 301 -10.77 -2.94 -6.86
CA TRP A 301 -9.46 -3.24 -7.44
C TRP A 301 -9.40 -4.65 -8.00
N ARG A 302 -10.04 -5.63 -7.34
CA ARG A 302 -10.13 -7.01 -7.86
C ARG A 302 -10.96 -7.10 -9.14
N GLU A 303 -12.05 -6.33 -9.23
CA GLU A 303 -12.85 -6.22 -10.46
C GLU A 303 -12.01 -5.62 -11.60
N ASP A 304 -11.29 -4.53 -11.33
CA ASP A 304 -10.46 -3.83 -12.31
C ASP A 304 -9.29 -4.70 -12.81
N TYR A 305 -8.61 -5.41 -11.90
CA TYR A 305 -7.58 -6.39 -12.25
C TYR A 305 -8.15 -7.67 -12.87
N LYS A 306 -9.48 -7.89 -12.78
CA LYS A 306 -10.18 -9.10 -13.23
C LYS A 306 -9.63 -10.38 -12.60
N GLU A 307 -9.20 -10.27 -11.35
CA GLU A 307 -8.60 -11.36 -10.58
C GLU A 307 -8.83 -11.15 -9.08
N CYS A 308 -8.96 -12.23 -8.32
CA CYS A 308 -8.87 -12.20 -6.85
C CYS A 308 -7.40 -11.99 -6.40
N VAL A 309 -6.81 -10.86 -6.79
CA VAL A 309 -5.42 -10.51 -6.48
C VAL A 309 -5.21 -10.49 -4.95
N PRO A 310 -4.10 -11.08 -4.46
CA PRO A 310 -3.80 -11.07 -3.04
C PRO A 310 -3.55 -9.66 -2.48
N PHE A 311 -4.18 -9.36 -1.35
CA PHE A 311 -3.96 -8.15 -0.57
C PHE A 311 -3.17 -8.48 0.70
N ILE A 312 -2.02 -7.82 0.87
CA ILE A 312 -1.27 -7.79 2.13
C ILE A 312 -1.59 -6.44 2.80
N ILE A 313 -2.56 -6.45 3.70
CA ILE A 313 -2.97 -5.26 4.47
C ILE A 313 -1.95 -5.04 5.59
N VAL A 314 -1.31 -3.89 5.59
CA VAL A 314 -0.42 -3.45 6.67
C VAL A 314 -1.25 -2.69 7.70
N GLN A 315 -1.35 -3.25 8.90
CA GLN A 315 -2.14 -2.68 9.97
C GLN A 315 -1.58 -1.30 10.41
N LEU A 316 -2.41 -0.40 10.94
CA LEU A 316 -1.91 0.85 11.52
C LEU A 316 -1.12 0.63 12.83
N PRO A 317 0.02 1.33 13.01
CA PRO A 317 0.89 1.19 14.17
C PRO A 317 0.33 1.95 15.39
N GLU A 318 1.07 1.99 16.49
CA GLU A 318 0.72 2.82 17.65
C GLU A 318 0.86 4.32 17.36
N TYR A 319 -0.19 5.08 17.68
CA TYR A 319 -0.20 6.55 17.65
C TYR A 319 -1.36 7.07 18.53
N GLN A 320 -1.06 7.92 19.52
CA GLN A 320 -2.05 8.27 20.56
C GLN A 320 -3.10 9.29 20.08
N ASN A 321 -4.31 9.24 20.66
CA ASN A 321 -5.42 10.17 20.39
C ASN A 321 -5.79 10.25 18.90
N SER A 322 -5.89 9.11 18.23
CA SER A 322 -5.94 9.00 16.78
C SER A 322 -7.08 8.14 16.24
N HIS A 323 -7.78 7.37 17.05
CA HIS A 323 -8.74 6.35 16.58
C HIS A 323 -8.10 5.25 15.70
N PHE A 324 -6.81 5.00 15.88
CA PHE A 324 -6.13 3.94 15.14
C PHE A 324 -6.55 2.57 15.64
N SER A 325 -7.01 2.43 16.88
CA SER A 325 -7.54 1.16 17.40
C SER A 325 -8.76 0.68 16.60
N GLU A 326 -9.68 1.59 16.24
CA GLU A 326 -10.86 1.29 15.44
C GLU A 326 -10.50 0.98 13.99
N ILE A 327 -9.55 1.72 13.42
CA ILE A 327 -9.02 1.40 12.08
C ILE A 327 -8.34 0.03 12.05
N ARG A 328 -7.54 -0.30 13.09
CA ARG A 328 -6.89 -1.61 13.22
C ARG A 328 -7.91 -2.74 13.27
N LEU A 329 -9.00 -2.55 13.99
CA LEU A 329 -10.09 -3.52 14.09
C LEU A 329 -10.76 -3.73 12.73
N ALA A 330 -11.05 -2.65 12.01
CA ALA A 330 -11.59 -2.71 10.65
C ALA A 330 -10.65 -3.46 9.69
N GLN A 331 -9.34 -3.18 9.72
CA GLN A 331 -8.33 -3.89 8.92
C GLN A 331 -8.29 -5.39 9.27
N TRP A 332 -8.40 -5.73 10.55
CA TRP A 332 -8.48 -7.12 11.01
C TRP A 332 -9.75 -7.82 10.52
N GLN A 333 -10.92 -7.20 10.66
CA GLN A 333 -12.20 -7.74 10.19
C GLN A 333 -12.19 -8.02 8.69
N VAL A 334 -11.80 -7.02 7.88
CA VAL A 334 -11.71 -7.17 6.41
C VAL A 334 -10.77 -8.31 6.02
N SER A 335 -9.64 -8.45 6.72
CA SER A 335 -8.68 -9.54 6.44
C SER A 335 -9.23 -10.94 6.73
N LYS A 336 -10.25 -11.05 7.58
CA LYS A 336 -10.94 -12.32 7.87
C LYS A 336 -12.10 -12.58 6.92
N GLU A 337 -12.79 -11.53 6.49
CA GLU A 337 -13.99 -11.61 5.65
C GLU A 337 -13.67 -11.87 4.18
N LYS A 338 -12.50 -11.42 3.70
CA LYS A 338 -12.11 -11.50 2.29
C LYS A 338 -11.06 -12.58 2.06
N GLU A 339 -11.32 -13.47 1.12
CA GLU A 339 -10.33 -14.44 0.62
C GLU A 339 -9.11 -13.71 0.04
N ASN A 340 -7.94 -14.39 0.02
CA ASN A 340 -6.67 -13.84 -0.45
C ASN A 340 -6.33 -12.47 0.17
N THR A 341 -6.75 -12.24 1.41
CA THR A 341 -6.45 -11.02 2.15
C THR A 341 -5.74 -11.40 3.44
N TYR A 342 -4.58 -10.80 3.68
CA TYR A 342 -3.70 -11.17 4.78
C TYR A 342 -3.27 -9.92 5.54
N LEU A 343 -3.46 -9.95 6.86
CA LEU A 343 -3.06 -8.85 7.74
C LEU A 343 -1.61 -9.02 8.20
N VAL A 344 -0.83 -7.96 8.10
CA VAL A 344 0.48 -7.80 8.74
C VAL A 344 0.31 -6.86 9.94
N VAL A 345 0.51 -7.40 11.14
CA VAL A 345 0.41 -6.64 12.39
C VAL A 345 1.65 -5.76 12.56
N SER A 346 1.44 -4.45 12.73
CA SER A 346 2.49 -3.44 12.85
C SER A 346 2.72 -2.97 14.29
N LEU A 347 1.99 -3.49 15.27
CA LEU A 347 2.27 -3.22 16.68
C LEU A 347 3.73 -3.52 17.03
N LEU A 348 4.29 -2.77 17.97
CA LEU A 348 5.70 -2.70 18.38
C LEU A 348 6.62 -2.02 17.35
N THR A 349 6.05 -1.42 16.29
CA THR A 349 6.80 -0.63 15.30
C THR A 349 6.44 0.86 15.31
N GLY A 350 5.37 1.24 16.03
CA GLY A 350 4.85 2.60 16.15
C GLY A 350 5.63 3.53 17.07
N ASN A 351 5.12 4.75 17.18
CA ASN A 351 5.58 5.76 18.13
C ASN A 351 4.35 6.57 18.59
N PRO A 352 4.02 6.57 19.90
CA PRO A 352 2.84 7.26 20.41
C PRO A 352 2.74 8.73 20.02
N THR A 353 3.86 9.43 19.80
CA THR A 353 3.89 10.86 19.49
C THR A 353 4.31 11.18 18.05
N TYR A 354 4.59 10.16 17.23
CA TYR A 354 5.02 10.33 15.86
C TYR A 354 4.32 9.35 14.91
N ILE A 355 3.40 9.89 14.11
CA ILE A 355 2.52 9.14 13.20
C ILE A 355 3.26 8.34 12.11
N HIS A 356 4.52 8.68 11.83
CA HIS A 356 5.34 7.98 10.84
C HIS A 356 6.36 7.05 11.53
N PRO A 357 6.03 5.78 11.83
CA PRO A 357 6.94 4.85 12.51
C PRO A 357 8.32 4.79 11.87
N THR A 358 9.37 4.90 12.69
CA THR A 358 10.77 4.83 12.23
C THR A 358 11.23 3.39 11.98
N ARG A 359 10.61 2.39 12.64
CA ARG A 359 10.95 0.95 12.51
C ARG A 359 10.44 0.32 11.21
N LYS A 360 10.66 0.99 10.07
CA LYS A 360 10.23 0.55 8.74
C LYS A 360 10.87 -0.77 8.32
N GLN A 361 12.13 -0.99 8.69
CA GLN A 361 12.86 -2.21 8.36
C GLN A 361 12.21 -3.44 9.00
N GLU A 362 11.80 -3.34 10.27
CA GLU A 362 11.11 -4.43 10.98
C GLU A 362 9.75 -4.74 10.36
N LEU A 363 8.97 -3.69 10.06
CA LEU A 363 7.66 -3.84 9.43
C LEU A 363 7.78 -4.48 8.03
N ALA A 364 8.73 -4.02 7.22
CA ALA A 364 8.98 -4.59 5.90
C ALA A 364 9.41 -6.06 5.95
N LYS A 365 10.17 -6.47 6.98
CA LYS A 365 10.48 -7.89 7.22
C LYS A 365 9.22 -8.71 7.49
N ARG A 366 8.28 -8.21 8.30
CA ARG A 366 6.99 -8.88 8.55
C ARG A 366 6.14 -9.00 7.28
N ILE A 367 6.17 -7.98 6.42
CA ILE A 367 5.51 -8.01 5.11
C ILE A 367 6.14 -9.10 4.21
N ALA A 368 7.46 -9.17 4.14
CA ALA A 368 8.18 -10.19 3.38
C ALA A 368 7.82 -11.61 3.86
N MET A 369 7.83 -11.85 5.17
CA MET A 369 7.45 -13.14 5.77
C MET A 369 5.98 -13.51 5.48
N SER A 370 5.08 -12.51 5.48
CA SER A 370 3.68 -12.73 5.08
C SER A 370 3.56 -13.13 3.61
N VAL A 371 4.32 -12.51 2.71
CA VAL A 371 4.36 -12.88 1.29
C VAL A 371 4.96 -14.28 1.10
N GLU A 372 6.07 -14.59 1.78
CA GLU A 372 6.68 -15.92 1.77
C GLU A 372 5.68 -17.01 2.16
N LYS A 373 4.98 -16.83 3.30
CA LYS A 373 3.99 -17.80 3.78
C LYS A 373 2.76 -17.91 2.89
N ASN A 374 2.15 -16.77 2.56
CA ASN A 374 0.80 -16.76 2.00
C ASN A 374 0.78 -16.79 0.47
N ILE A 375 1.84 -16.33 -0.20
CA ILE A 375 1.92 -16.21 -1.66
C ILE A 375 2.86 -17.24 -2.28
N TYR A 376 4.00 -17.50 -1.63
CA TYR A 376 4.97 -18.50 -2.09
C TYR A 376 4.85 -19.84 -1.36
N HIS A 377 4.04 -19.93 -0.30
CA HIS A 377 3.87 -21.13 0.53
C HIS A 377 5.18 -21.64 1.15
N HIS A 378 6.14 -20.74 1.37
CA HIS A 378 7.36 -21.02 2.11
C HIS A 378 7.06 -21.09 3.62
N VAL A 379 7.95 -21.74 4.36
CA VAL A 379 7.89 -21.73 5.82
C VAL A 379 8.38 -20.36 6.31
N ALA A 380 7.46 -19.53 6.77
CA ALA A 380 7.76 -18.24 7.36
C ALA A 380 6.82 -17.96 8.56
N SER A 381 7.35 -17.26 9.55
CA SER A 381 6.61 -16.90 10.76
C SER A 381 5.73 -15.68 10.51
N VAL A 382 4.48 -15.72 10.97
CA VAL A 382 3.51 -14.62 10.86
C VAL A 382 2.75 -14.51 12.17
N SER A 383 2.11 -13.36 12.40
CA SER A 383 1.29 -13.09 13.58
C SER A 383 0.27 -14.21 13.87
N PRO A 384 0.06 -14.57 15.16
CA PRO A 384 -1.00 -15.48 15.58
C PRO A 384 -2.37 -15.09 15.06
N LYS A 385 -3.12 -16.07 14.56
CA LYS A 385 -4.52 -15.90 14.17
C LYS A 385 -5.42 -16.78 15.02
N ILE A 386 -6.55 -16.23 15.45
CA ILE A 386 -7.59 -17.01 16.12
C ILE A 386 -8.13 -18.05 15.14
N LYS A 387 -8.09 -19.31 15.55
CA LYS A 387 -8.54 -20.48 14.80
C LYS A 387 -9.92 -20.95 15.26
N ASN A 388 -10.13 -21.03 16.57
CA ASN A 388 -11.39 -21.50 17.15
C ASN A 388 -11.63 -20.87 18.52
N ILE A 389 -12.88 -20.85 18.97
CA ILE A 389 -13.27 -20.47 20.32
C ILE A 389 -14.17 -21.57 20.87
N GLU A 390 -13.88 -22.06 22.07
CA GLU A 390 -14.72 -23.03 22.77
C GLU A 390 -15.16 -22.44 24.11
N GLN A 391 -16.41 -22.70 24.48
CA GLN A 391 -16.99 -22.24 25.73
C GLN A 391 -17.58 -23.45 26.46
N GLN A 392 -17.08 -23.71 27.68
CA GLN A 392 -17.63 -24.68 28.62
C GLN A 392 -17.73 -24.00 30.01
N ASP A 393 -17.00 -24.50 31.01
CA ASP A 393 -16.84 -23.83 32.31
C ASP A 393 -15.91 -22.60 32.22
N GLU A 394 -15.04 -22.60 31.20
CA GLU A 394 -14.13 -21.51 30.84
C GLU A 394 -14.24 -21.21 29.34
N VAL A 395 -13.75 -20.04 28.92
CA VAL A 395 -13.60 -19.68 27.50
C VAL A 395 -12.18 -19.97 27.05
N MET A 396 -12.06 -20.72 25.95
CA MET A 396 -10.80 -21.13 25.34
C MET A 396 -10.67 -20.49 23.97
N ILE A 397 -9.68 -19.61 23.78
CA ILE A 397 -9.38 -19.03 22.47
C ILE A 397 -8.17 -19.75 21.88
N TYR A 398 -8.37 -20.52 20.82
CA TYR A 398 -7.33 -21.27 20.14
C TYR A 398 -6.74 -20.49 18.97
N PHE A 399 -5.42 -20.58 18.82
CA PHE A 399 -4.65 -19.95 17.76
C PHE A 399 -4.10 -20.98 16.77
N ASP A 400 -3.72 -20.51 15.59
CA ASP A 400 -3.17 -21.33 14.51
C ASP A 400 -1.71 -21.78 14.73
N GLN A 401 -1.10 -21.37 15.84
CA GLN A 401 0.31 -21.61 16.18
C GLN A 401 0.56 -21.50 17.69
N LEU A 402 1.76 -21.92 18.13
CA LEU A 402 2.19 -21.77 19.51
C LEU A 402 2.44 -20.30 19.88
N LEU A 403 2.06 -19.96 21.11
CA LEU A 403 2.22 -18.65 21.71
C LEU A 403 3.32 -18.66 22.77
N LYS A 404 3.86 -17.48 23.08
CA LYS A 404 4.73 -17.32 24.25
C LYS A 404 3.89 -17.52 25.52
N PRO A 405 4.27 -18.43 26.44
CA PRO A 405 3.54 -18.65 27.66
C PRO A 405 3.58 -17.41 28.55
N GLY A 406 2.48 -17.12 29.24
CA GLY A 406 2.34 -15.92 30.04
C GLY A 406 0.90 -15.65 30.46
N GLN A 407 0.68 -14.48 31.04
CA GLN A 407 -0.64 -13.95 31.33
C GLN A 407 -1.01 -12.91 30.27
N VAL A 408 -2.32 -12.74 30.06
CA VAL A 408 -2.87 -11.74 29.15
C VAL A 408 -4.05 -11.06 29.84
N HIS A 409 -4.14 -9.75 29.70
CA HIS A 409 -5.26 -8.95 30.19
C HIS A 409 -6.23 -8.75 29.03
N ILE A 410 -7.45 -9.26 29.20
CA ILE A 410 -8.50 -9.23 28.18
C ILE A 410 -9.73 -8.57 28.81
N VAL A 411 -10.43 -7.74 28.05
CA VAL A 411 -11.69 -7.15 28.51
C VAL A 411 -12.82 -8.11 28.16
N VAL A 412 -13.54 -8.59 29.16
CA VAL A 412 -14.74 -9.42 29.03
C VAL A 412 -15.91 -8.64 29.59
N ASP A 413 -16.91 -8.34 28.75
CA ASP A 413 -18.10 -7.59 29.14
C ASP A 413 -17.76 -6.33 29.98
N GLN A 414 -16.83 -5.51 29.47
CA GLN A 414 -16.31 -4.27 30.07
C GLN A 414 -15.43 -4.43 31.33
N HIS A 415 -15.09 -5.65 31.73
CA HIS A 415 -14.24 -5.93 32.88
C HIS A 415 -12.92 -6.56 32.45
N ILE A 416 -11.80 -6.10 33.03
CA ILE A 416 -10.50 -6.73 32.77
C ILE A 416 -10.44 -8.07 33.50
N VAL A 417 -10.16 -9.13 32.74
CA VAL A 417 -9.95 -10.50 33.21
C VAL A 417 -8.55 -10.95 32.81
N THR A 418 -7.85 -11.60 33.73
CA THR A 418 -6.55 -12.20 33.43
C THR A 418 -6.74 -13.60 32.86
N GLY A 419 -6.36 -13.79 31.60
CA GLY A 419 -6.24 -15.09 30.94
C GLY A 419 -4.84 -15.67 31.07
N ILE A 420 -4.73 -16.98 30.85
CA ILE A 420 -3.46 -17.72 30.86
C ILE A 420 -3.18 -18.25 29.45
N ILE A 421 -2.02 -17.88 28.91
CA ILE A 421 -1.51 -18.42 27.64
C ILE A 421 -0.81 -19.75 27.92
N ASP A 422 -1.30 -20.81 27.28
CA ASP A 422 -0.76 -22.16 27.40
C ASP A 422 -0.78 -22.82 26.01
N ASN A 423 0.40 -23.17 25.51
CA ASN A 423 0.62 -23.69 24.16
C ASN A 423 0.04 -22.77 23.07
N SER A 424 -1.00 -23.22 22.36
CA SER A 424 -1.65 -22.51 21.26
C SER A 424 -3.02 -21.97 21.65
N TYR A 425 -3.31 -21.81 22.94
CA TYR A 425 -4.59 -21.26 23.39
C TYR A 425 -4.45 -20.31 24.58
N ILE A 426 -5.51 -19.55 24.81
CA ILE A 426 -5.70 -18.71 25.99
C ILE A 426 -6.89 -19.24 26.77
N LYS A 427 -6.68 -19.53 28.05
CA LYS A 427 -7.75 -19.85 29.01
C LYS A 427 -8.23 -18.56 29.66
N ILE A 428 -9.52 -18.26 29.55
CA ILE A 428 -10.14 -17.11 30.21
C ILE A 428 -11.12 -17.67 31.26
N PRO A 429 -10.95 -17.37 32.56
CA PRO A 429 -11.70 -17.97 33.66
C PRO A 429 -13.11 -17.37 33.79
N VAL A 430 -13.90 -17.46 32.72
CA VAL A 430 -15.29 -17.02 32.64
C VAL A 430 -16.15 -18.10 32.00
N SER A 431 -17.32 -18.37 32.57
CA SER A 431 -18.26 -19.38 32.04
C SER A 431 -19.12 -18.84 30.89
N SER A 432 -19.18 -17.52 30.70
CA SER A 432 -19.95 -16.85 29.66
C SER A 432 -19.41 -15.45 29.36
N TYR A 433 -19.68 -14.97 28.15
CA TYR A 433 -19.38 -13.62 27.69
C TYR A 433 -20.44 -13.18 26.66
N TYR A 434 -20.64 -11.87 26.53
CA TYR A 434 -21.25 -11.26 25.36
C TYR A 434 -20.19 -10.74 24.39
N GLU A 435 -19.14 -10.09 24.93
CA GLU A 435 -18.05 -9.49 24.18
C GLU A 435 -16.69 -9.74 24.86
N ILE A 436 -15.69 -10.09 24.05
CA ILE A 436 -14.29 -10.25 24.46
C ILE A 436 -13.40 -9.40 23.56
N ASP A 437 -12.62 -8.51 24.17
CA ASP A 437 -11.76 -7.56 23.48
C ASP A 437 -10.31 -7.65 23.96
N TYR A 438 -9.39 -7.60 23.00
CA TYR A 438 -7.96 -7.55 23.27
C TYR A 438 -7.31 -6.37 22.56
N ALA A 439 -6.53 -5.59 23.31
CA ALA A 439 -5.67 -4.53 22.81
C ALA A 439 -6.38 -3.42 21.99
N LEU A 440 -7.63 -3.06 22.36
CA LEU A 440 -8.41 -1.99 21.73
C LEU A 440 -8.09 -0.59 22.27
N ASP A 441 -6.80 -0.26 22.29
CA ASP A 441 -6.31 1.09 22.58
C ASP A 441 -5.45 1.55 21.40
N ASP A 442 -5.28 2.86 21.24
CA ASP A 442 -4.38 3.48 20.26
C ASP A 442 -2.92 3.06 20.47
N CYS A 443 -2.50 2.91 21.73
CA CYS A 443 -1.17 2.46 22.14
C CYS A 443 -1.29 1.29 23.14
N PRO A 444 -1.76 0.11 22.69
CA PRO A 444 -2.14 -0.96 23.60
C PRO A 444 -0.91 -1.68 24.17
N GLN A 445 -1.10 -2.31 25.33
CA GLN A 445 -0.15 -3.31 25.81
C GLN A 445 -0.27 -4.58 24.95
N VAL A 446 0.87 -5.06 24.45
CA VAL A 446 0.93 -6.23 23.57
C VAL A 446 1.43 -7.43 24.35
N GLU A 447 0.54 -8.39 24.59
CA GLU A 447 0.79 -9.54 25.48
C GLU A 447 0.67 -10.89 24.75
N ILE A 448 -0.08 -10.95 23.65
CA ILE A 448 -0.21 -12.16 22.83
C ILE A 448 0.81 -12.08 21.68
N MET A 449 1.78 -12.99 21.71
CA MET A 449 2.82 -13.11 20.69
C MET A 449 3.06 -14.58 20.34
N ASN A 450 3.46 -14.86 19.10
CA ASN A 450 4.03 -16.18 18.77
C ASN A 450 5.44 -16.35 19.37
N LEU A 451 6.00 -17.55 19.25
CA LEU A 451 7.33 -17.87 19.76
C LEU A 451 8.45 -16.97 19.21
N ASP A 452 8.32 -16.50 17.96
CA ASP A 452 9.27 -15.58 17.33
C ASP A 452 9.10 -14.12 17.75
N GLY A 453 8.09 -13.82 18.58
CA GLY A 453 7.81 -12.47 19.07
C GLY A 453 6.98 -11.60 18.13
N LEU A 454 6.30 -12.19 17.14
CA LEU A 454 5.33 -11.47 16.32
C LEU A 454 4.02 -11.29 17.09
N PRO A 455 3.50 -10.05 17.18
CA PRO A 455 2.30 -9.75 17.94
C PRO A 455 1.04 -10.24 17.25
N CYS A 456 0.05 -10.66 18.04
CA CYS A 456 -1.31 -10.85 17.57
C CYS A 456 -1.97 -9.49 17.33
N SER A 457 -2.85 -9.41 16.33
CA SER A 457 -3.69 -8.24 16.09
C SER A 457 -4.66 -8.02 17.26
N PRO A 458 -5.02 -6.77 17.58
CA PRO A 458 -6.22 -6.50 18.35
C PRO A 458 -7.44 -7.18 17.72
N PHE A 459 -8.39 -7.59 18.55
CA PHE A 459 -9.62 -8.25 18.11
C PHE A 459 -10.78 -7.96 19.05
N VAL A 460 -11.98 -8.10 18.49
CA VAL A 460 -13.27 -8.11 19.19
C VAL A 460 -13.94 -9.43 18.83
N LEU A 461 -14.44 -10.16 19.83
CA LEU A 461 -15.22 -11.37 19.67
C LEU A 461 -16.60 -11.15 20.29
N LYS A 462 -17.64 -11.23 19.47
CA LYS A 462 -19.03 -11.14 19.94
C LYS A 462 -19.73 -12.49 19.74
N LYS A 463 -20.66 -12.80 20.63
CA LYS A 463 -21.46 -14.02 20.58
C LYS A 463 -22.61 -13.95 19.59
#